data_AF-A0A9D4PTE6-F1
#
_entry.id   AF-A0A9D4PTE6-F1
#
_cell.length_a   1.000
_cell.length_b   1.000
_cell.length_c   1.000
_cell.angle_alpha   90.00
_cell.angle_beta   90.00
_cell.angle_gamma   90.00
#
_symmetry.space_group_name_H-M   'P 1'
#
loop_
_entity.id
_entity.type
_entity.pdbx_description
1 polymer ?
#
loop_
_entity_poly.entity_id
_entity_poly.type
_entity_poly.pdbx_seq_one_letter_code
_entity_poly.pdbx_strand_id
1 'polypeptide(L)'
;MLPNNPVPEEEIAVRQENSYIAPQAEASDHDIPLGDGDYQRRVLVISVFTGPVTYGQNLLFWMTCRDVDHWCRRPNGFANIIVATWKELAIPRFANGSYSHSTVRVPPDGGNWARVEPCVEWEFDVDEHGSTAVSEWSVVCQRRRLADAAQGVHVAAMIVTLLALGLIADRIGRKTVAVLALAASLITLAATSVATDLQTFIVVRSVAATATVGLFVIMVLLYEITTTNCRLLYTTVSTALSFVVPVLPVTLANALKQTSVVQTYREKQALRRPGREPGSMILLQRVDL
;
A
#
# COMPACT_ATOMS: atom_id res chain seq x y z
N MET A 1 28.77 -0.85 -74.32
CA MET A 1 28.33 -1.98 -73.47
C MET A 1 29.58 -2.64 -72.92
N LEU A 2 29.96 -2.31 -71.68
CA LEU A 2 31.06 -2.97 -70.98
C LEU A 2 30.47 -4.15 -70.17
N PRO A 3 31.20 -5.29 -70.06
CA PRO A 3 30.65 -6.51 -69.49
C PRO A 3 30.54 -6.40 -67.96
N ASN A 4 29.39 -6.78 -67.42
CA ASN A 4 29.22 -7.04 -65.99
C ASN A 4 29.90 -8.37 -65.65
N ASN A 5 31.13 -8.31 -65.15
CA ASN A 5 31.74 -9.46 -64.51
C ASN A 5 31.18 -9.59 -63.08
N PRO A 6 30.75 -10.80 -62.66
CA PRO A 6 30.33 -11.04 -61.29
C PRO A 6 31.52 -10.88 -60.34
N VAL A 7 31.30 -10.16 -59.23
CA VAL A 7 32.28 -9.93 -58.17
C VAL A 7 32.56 -11.28 -57.46
N PRO A 8 33.83 -11.67 -57.24
CA PRO A 8 34.19 -12.89 -56.53
C PRO A 8 33.64 -12.93 -55.10
N GLU A 9 33.14 -14.09 -54.63
CA GLU A 9 32.56 -14.25 -53.27
C GLU A 9 33.53 -13.88 -52.14
N GLU A 10 34.83 -14.04 -52.37
CA GLU A 10 35.89 -13.69 -51.43
C GLU A 10 35.98 -12.16 -51.20
N GLU A 11 35.70 -11.36 -52.23
CA GLU A 11 35.69 -9.90 -52.15
C GLU A 11 34.46 -9.38 -51.38
N ILE A 12 33.34 -10.12 -51.43
CA ILE A 12 32.13 -9.83 -50.64
C ILE A 12 32.35 -10.16 -49.16
N ALA A 13 33.03 -11.28 -48.86
CA ALA A 13 33.38 -11.68 -47.50
C ALA A 13 34.36 -10.67 -46.86
N VAL A 14 35.40 -10.24 -47.59
CA VAL A 14 36.35 -9.21 -47.12
C VAL A 14 35.67 -7.86 -46.91
N ARG A 15 34.69 -7.50 -47.74
CA ARG A 15 33.93 -6.25 -47.59
C ARG A 15 32.96 -6.30 -46.40
N GLN A 16 32.40 -7.47 -46.09
CA GLN A 16 31.59 -7.68 -44.88
C GLN A 16 32.45 -7.67 -43.62
N GLU A 17 33.63 -8.31 -43.64
CA GLU A 17 34.57 -8.31 -42.53
C GLU A 17 35.12 -6.90 -42.25
N ASN A 18 35.49 -6.14 -43.29
CA ASN A 18 35.89 -4.73 -43.15
C ASN A 18 34.74 -3.79 -42.75
N SER A 19 33.47 -4.15 -43.00
CA SER A 19 32.33 -3.38 -42.49
C SER A 19 32.07 -3.63 -41.00
N TYR A 20 32.39 -4.83 -40.52
CA TYR A 20 32.40 -5.16 -39.09
C TYR A 20 33.59 -4.52 -38.36
N ILE A 21 34.72 -4.37 -39.06
CA ILE A 21 35.93 -3.64 -38.61
C ILE A 21 35.87 -2.19 -39.13
N ALA A 22 34.71 -1.55 -39.07
CA ALA A 22 34.68 -0.09 -39.08
C ALA A 22 35.43 0.39 -37.83
N PRO A 23 36.27 1.44 -37.92
CA PRO A 23 37.02 1.90 -36.76
C PRO A 23 36.02 2.23 -35.66
N GLN A 24 36.07 1.47 -34.56
CA GLN A 24 35.61 1.96 -33.28
C GLN A 24 36.35 3.29 -33.14
N ALA A 25 35.63 4.39 -33.33
CA ALA A 25 36.15 5.69 -32.96
C ALA A 25 36.67 5.51 -31.53
N GLU A 26 37.99 5.66 -31.37
CA GLU A 26 38.65 5.66 -30.08
C GLU A 26 37.94 6.70 -29.24
N ALA A 27 36.96 6.24 -28.45
CA ALA A 27 36.55 6.94 -27.26
C ALA A 27 37.79 6.87 -26.37
N SER A 28 38.52 7.98 -26.32
CA SER A 28 39.78 8.08 -25.60
C SER A 28 39.65 7.45 -24.22
N ASP A 29 40.44 6.41 -23.99
CA ASP A 29 40.55 5.59 -22.78
C ASP A 29 41.16 6.35 -21.58
N HIS A 30 40.94 7.67 -21.52
CA HIS A 30 41.32 8.55 -20.42
C HIS A 30 40.18 9.41 -19.87
N ASP A 31 38.95 9.24 -20.36
CA ASP A 31 37.74 9.87 -19.79
C ASP A 31 36.53 8.91 -19.76
N ILE A 32 36.73 7.66 -19.37
CA ILE A 32 35.63 6.89 -18.74
C ILE A 32 35.87 6.97 -17.24
N PRO A 33 35.52 8.10 -16.57
CA PRO A 33 35.46 8.06 -15.13
C PRO A 33 34.43 6.98 -14.79
N LEU A 34 34.67 6.27 -13.69
CA LEU A 34 33.67 5.49 -12.97
C LEU A 34 32.30 6.23 -13.04
N GLY A 35 31.43 5.81 -13.96
CA GLY A 35 30.52 6.72 -14.68
C GLY A 35 29.23 7.05 -13.96
N ASP A 36 29.32 7.70 -12.81
CA ASP A 36 28.19 8.21 -12.04
C ASP A 36 28.11 9.73 -12.17
N GLY A 37 27.40 10.21 -13.19
CA GLY A 37 27.15 11.64 -13.37
C GLY A 37 26.17 12.17 -12.30
N ASP A 38 26.36 13.43 -11.86
CA ASP A 38 25.48 14.11 -10.90
C ASP A 38 23.98 14.01 -11.25
N TYR A 39 23.67 13.98 -12.55
CA TYR A 39 22.31 13.82 -13.04
C TYR A 39 21.71 12.45 -12.69
N GLN A 40 22.45 11.36 -12.89
CA GLN A 40 22.00 10.00 -12.55
C GLN A 40 21.75 9.88 -11.04
N ARG A 41 22.66 10.44 -10.23
CA ARG A 41 22.51 10.46 -8.77
C ARG A 41 21.28 11.26 -8.32
N ARG A 42 20.99 12.41 -8.95
CA ARG A 42 19.77 13.19 -8.67
C ARG A 42 18.51 12.40 -9.03
N VAL A 43 18.48 11.72 -10.18
CA VAL A 43 17.34 10.89 -10.59
C VAL A 43 17.16 9.70 -9.65
N LEU A 44 18.24 9.05 -9.21
CA LEU A 44 18.19 7.98 -8.21
C LEU A 44 17.56 8.49 -6.90
N VAL A 45 17.98 9.65 -6.40
CA VAL A 45 17.42 10.23 -5.18
C VAL A 45 15.92 10.52 -5.35
N ILE A 46 15.51 11.16 -6.45
CA ILE A 46 14.09 11.43 -6.74
C ILE A 46 13.30 10.11 -6.82
N SER A 47 13.86 9.10 -7.46
CA SER A 47 13.29 7.76 -7.61
C SER A 47 13.04 7.10 -6.24
N VAL A 48 14.03 7.15 -5.33
CA VAL A 48 13.91 6.65 -3.95
C VAL A 48 12.87 7.44 -3.13
N PHE A 49 12.73 8.75 -3.34
CA PHE A 49 11.72 9.56 -2.64
C PHE A 49 10.30 9.38 -3.17
N THR A 50 10.15 9.10 -4.46
CA THR A 50 8.84 8.92 -5.11
C THR A 50 8.28 7.53 -4.91
N GLY A 51 9.13 6.51 -4.78
CA GLY A 51 8.69 5.13 -4.54
C GLY A 51 7.83 4.94 -3.28
N PRO A 52 8.17 5.51 -2.11
CA PRO A 52 7.33 5.47 -0.91
C PRO A 52 5.94 6.06 -1.12
N VAL A 53 5.77 7.06 -2.01
CA VAL A 53 4.46 7.61 -2.35
C VAL A 53 3.63 6.56 -3.11
N THR A 54 4.23 5.89 -4.10
CA THR A 54 3.56 4.84 -4.90
C THR A 54 3.21 3.61 -4.06
N TYR A 55 4.17 3.06 -3.32
CA TYR A 55 3.95 1.87 -2.50
C TYR A 55 3.09 2.19 -1.27
N GLY A 56 3.27 3.37 -0.67
CA GLY A 56 2.48 3.85 0.45
C GLY A 56 1.00 4.01 0.09
N GLN A 57 0.66 4.58 -1.07
CA GLN A 57 -0.75 4.70 -1.48
C GLN A 57 -1.44 3.34 -1.68
N ASN A 58 -0.71 2.34 -2.18
CA ASN A 58 -1.21 0.97 -2.33
C ASN A 58 -1.42 0.29 -0.98
N LEU A 59 -0.46 0.45 -0.05
CA LEU A 59 -0.55 -0.09 1.29
C LEU A 59 -1.59 0.61 2.17
N LEU A 60 -1.84 1.90 1.91
CA LEU A 60 -2.77 2.71 2.69
C LEU A 60 -4.16 2.07 2.77
N PHE A 61 -4.65 1.48 1.69
CA PHE A 61 -5.98 0.82 1.68
C PHE A 61 -6.07 -0.28 2.74
N TRP A 62 -5.05 -1.14 2.83
CA TRP A 62 -5.03 -2.22 3.80
C TRP A 62 -4.95 -1.72 5.25
N MET A 63 -4.40 -0.53 5.46
CA MET A 63 -4.32 0.09 6.80
C MET A 63 -5.61 0.81 7.16
N THR A 64 -6.17 1.59 6.22
CA THR A 64 -7.40 2.37 6.46
C THR A 64 -8.62 1.47 6.52
N CYS A 65 -8.64 0.37 5.75
CA CYS A 65 -9.76 -0.57 5.70
C CYS A 65 -9.56 -1.82 6.56
N ARG A 66 -8.77 -1.69 7.65
CA ARG A 66 -8.63 -2.77 8.63
C ARG A 66 -9.99 -3.08 9.25
N ASP A 67 -10.26 -4.37 9.44
CA ASP A 67 -11.45 -4.80 10.15
C ASP A 67 -11.40 -4.39 11.61
N VAL A 68 -12.50 -3.75 12.04
CA VAL A 68 -12.74 -3.33 13.41
C VAL A 68 -13.93 -4.11 13.93
N ASP A 69 -13.85 -4.54 15.18
CA ASP A 69 -14.97 -5.19 15.86
C ASP A 69 -16.15 -4.22 15.94
N HIS A 70 -17.30 -4.67 15.44
CA HIS A 70 -18.49 -3.85 15.29
C HIS A 70 -19.73 -4.61 15.73
N TRP A 71 -20.71 -3.86 16.21
CA TRP A 71 -22.03 -4.34 16.60
C TRP A 71 -23.10 -3.33 16.24
N CYS A 72 -24.37 -3.73 16.37
CA CYS A 72 -25.49 -2.88 16.01
C CYS A 72 -25.69 -1.77 17.04
N ARG A 73 -25.91 -0.54 16.55
CA ARG A 73 -26.05 0.66 17.37
C ARG A 73 -27.24 0.55 18.33
N ARG A 74 -27.08 1.08 19.55
CA ARG A 74 -28.16 1.19 20.52
C ARG A 74 -29.22 2.20 20.06
N PRO A 75 -30.52 1.85 20.08
CA PRO A 75 -31.58 2.82 19.86
C PRO A 75 -31.62 3.85 21.00
N ASN A 76 -32.17 5.03 20.73
CA ASN A 76 -32.12 6.18 21.65
C ASN A 76 -32.63 5.88 23.07
N GLY A 77 -33.63 5.02 23.23
CA GLY A 77 -34.15 4.61 24.55
C GLY A 77 -33.16 3.77 25.39
N PHE A 78 -32.12 3.21 24.77
CA PHE A 78 -31.14 2.32 25.40
C PHE A 78 -29.71 2.90 25.35
N ALA A 79 -29.55 4.19 25.02
CA ALA A 79 -28.24 4.85 24.90
C ALA A 79 -27.43 4.82 26.21
N ASN A 80 -28.11 4.86 27.37
CA ASN A 80 -27.47 4.88 28.70
C ASN A 80 -27.00 3.50 29.20
N ILE A 81 -27.32 2.41 28.50
CA ILE A 81 -26.94 1.06 28.93
C ILE A 81 -25.51 0.74 28.50
N ILE A 82 -24.75 0.07 29.36
CA ILE A 82 -23.37 -0.38 29.07
C ILE A 82 -23.36 -1.32 27.85
N VAL A 83 -22.35 -1.17 26.99
CA VAL A 83 -22.18 -1.95 25.75
C VAL A 83 -22.22 -3.46 25.98
N ALA A 84 -21.62 -3.97 27.07
CA ALA A 84 -21.62 -5.39 27.39
C ALA A 84 -23.05 -5.93 27.61
N THR A 85 -23.84 -5.23 28.42
CA THR A 85 -25.24 -5.59 28.68
C THR A 85 -26.10 -5.51 27.41
N TRP A 86 -25.85 -4.50 26.57
CA TRP A 86 -26.51 -4.39 25.27
C TRP A 86 -26.20 -5.57 24.34
N LYS A 87 -24.92 -5.96 24.25
CA LYS A 87 -24.50 -7.12 23.44
C LYS A 87 -25.19 -8.40 23.89
N GLU A 88 -25.35 -8.61 25.19
CA GLU A 88 -26.04 -9.80 25.73
C GLU A 88 -27.56 -9.80 25.47
N LEU A 89 -28.21 -8.64 25.58
CA LEU A 89 -29.66 -8.51 25.44
C LEU A 89 -30.11 -8.53 23.96
N ALA A 90 -29.48 -7.69 23.14
CA ALA A 90 -29.97 -7.36 21.81
C ALA A 90 -29.34 -8.21 20.69
N ILE A 91 -28.11 -8.72 20.86
CA ILE A 91 -27.41 -9.38 19.75
C ILE A 91 -27.60 -10.90 19.81
N PRO A 92 -28.12 -11.54 18.74
CA PRO A 92 -28.24 -12.98 18.69
C PRO A 92 -26.86 -13.65 18.63
N ARG A 93 -26.73 -14.78 19.32
CA ARG A 93 -25.54 -15.63 19.25
C ARG A 93 -25.74 -16.72 18.21
N PHE A 94 -24.70 -16.98 17.45
CA PHE A 94 -24.62 -18.16 16.60
C PHE A 94 -24.38 -19.43 17.43
N ALA A 95 -24.59 -20.59 16.82
CA ALA A 95 -24.38 -21.89 17.49
C ALA A 95 -22.96 -22.10 18.03
N ASN A 96 -21.97 -21.37 17.49
CA ASN A 96 -20.58 -21.38 17.95
C ASN A 96 -20.32 -20.46 19.17
N GLY A 97 -21.34 -19.80 19.70
CA GLY A 97 -21.23 -18.86 20.82
C GLY A 97 -20.78 -17.44 20.45
N SER A 98 -20.46 -17.18 19.17
CA SER A 98 -20.11 -15.84 18.68
C SER A 98 -21.35 -14.96 18.50
N TYR A 99 -21.18 -13.64 18.64
CA TYR A 99 -22.23 -12.66 18.40
C TYR A 99 -22.46 -12.43 16.90
N SER A 100 -23.70 -12.15 16.52
CA SER A 100 -24.01 -11.68 15.17
C SER A 100 -23.55 -10.25 14.94
N HIS A 101 -22.88 -10.02 13.81
CA HIS A 101 -22.40 -8.68 13.42
C HIS A 101 -23.42 -7.90 12.56
N SER A 102 -24.43 -8.57 12.02
CA SER A 102 -25.35 -8.02 11.01
C SER A 102 -26.82 -7.99 11.43
N THR A 103 -27.17 -8.61 12.57
CA THR A 103 -28.56 -8.70 13.02
C THR A 103 -28.71 -8.32 14.48
N VAL A 104 -29.86 -7.73 14.81
CA VAL A 104 -30.23 -7.29 16.16
C VAL A 104 -31.65 -7.72 16.48
N ARG A 105 -31.89 -8.04 17.75
CA ARG A 105 -33.23 -8.22 18.29
C ARG A 105 -33.84 -6.86 18.54
N VAL A 106 -35.01 -6.63 17.98
CA VAL A 106 -35.68 -5.35 18.12
C VAL A 106 -36.30 -5.27 19.52
N PRO A 107 -36.02 -4.21 20.31
CA PRO A 107 -36.72 -3.97 21.56
C PRO A 107 -38.20 -3.78 21.25
N PRO A 108 -39.10 -4.36 22.04
CA PRO A 108 -40.47 -4.45 21.62
C PRO A 108 -41.23 -3.15 21.93
N ASP A 109 -42.06 -2.70 21.00
CA ASP A 109 -43.15 -1.75 21.29
C ASP A 109 -44.32 -2.44 22.06
N GLY A 110 -44.16 -3.70 22.48
CA GLY A 110 -45.21 -4.55 23.06
C GLY A 110 -44.78 -5.91 23.63
N GLY A 111 -43.59 -6.02 24.25
CA GLY A 111 -43.24 -7.12 25.18
C GLY A 111 -42.18 -8.18 24.80
N ASN A 112 -41.92 -8.55 23.53
CA ASN A 112 -41.02 -9.70 23.22
C ASN A 112 -39.84 -9.40 22.29
N TRP A 113 -38.61 -9.73 22.73
CA TRP A 113 -37.34 -9.69 21.96
C TRP A 113 -37.21 -10.85 20.95
N ALA A 114 -38.30 -11.24 20.31
CA ALA A 114 -38.34 -12.39 19.41
C ALA A 114 -37.99 -12.02 17.96
N ARG A 115 -38.22 -10.76 17.57
CA ARG A 115 -38.03 -10.30 16.19
C ARG A 115 -36.57 -9.92 15.94
N VAL A 116 -35.99 -10.53 14.92
CA VAL A 116 -34.61 -10.28 14.47
C VAL A 116 -34.65 -9.48 13.17
N GLU A 117 -33.94 -8.37 13.13
CA GLU A 117 -33.85 -7.50 11.96
C GLU A 117 -32.39 -7.23 11.57
N PRO A 118 -32.12 -6.91 10.29
CA PRO A 118 -30.80 -6.49 9.86
C PRO A 118 -30.45 -5.12 10.47
N CYS A 119 -29.19 -4.95 10.83
CA CYS A 119 -28.73 -3.70 11.43
C CYS A 119 -28.61 -2.59 10.39
N VAL A 120 -29.09 -1.41 10.75
CA VAL A 120 -29.05 -0.20 9.91
C VAL A 120 -27.86 0.69 10.26
N GLU A 121 -27.47 0.71 11.55
CA GLU A 121 -26.38 1.51 12.09
C GLU A 121 -25.49 0.66 13.00
N TRP A 122 -24.22 1.03 13.08
CA TRP A 122 -23.18 0.27 13.79
C TRP A 122 -22.43 1.14 14.80
N GLU A 123 -22.04 0.51 15.91
CA GLU A 123 -21.06 1.00 16.87
C GLU A 123 -19.78 0.17 16.73
N PHE A 124 -18.63 0.83 16.83
CA PHE A 124 -17.31 0.24 16.60
C PHE A 124 -16.44 0.32 17.86
N ASP A 125 -15.61 -0.70 18.08
CA ASP A 125 -14.58 -0.67 19.11
C ASP A 125 -13.36 0.11 18.61
N VAL A 126 -13.37 1.42 18.86
CA VAL A 126 -12.29 2.34 18.46
C VAL A 126 -11.19 2.48 19.52
N ASP A 127 -11.36 1.88 20.71
CA ASP A 127 -10.45 2.08 21.86
C ASP A 127 -9.03 1.60 21.57
N GLU A 128 -8.88 0.53 20.78
CA GLU A 128 -7.57 -0.02 20.48
C GLU A 128 -6.95 0.60 19.21
N HIS A 129 -7.75 0.99 18.20
CA HIS A 129 -7.24 1.29 16.85
C HIS A 129 -7.56 2.69 16.31
N GLY A 130 -8.36 3.49 17.02
CA GLY A 130 -8.86 4.77 16.51
C GLY A 130 -9.89 4.60 15.38
N SER A 131 -10.36 5.72 14.83
CA SER A 131 -11.29 5.71 13.69
C SER A 131 -10.58 5.23 12.43
N THR A 132 -11.18 4.27 11.73
CA THR A 132 -10.73 3.74 10.44
C THR A 132 -11.72 4.13 9.34
N ALA A 133 -11.33 3.96 8.07
CA ALA A 133 -12.24 4.18 6.93
C ALA A 133 -13.50 3.29 7.02
N VAL A 134 -13.36 2.10 7.60
CA VAL A 134 -14.48 1.17 7.81
C VAL A 134 -15.45 1.71 8.85
N SER A 135 -14.96 2.28 9.96
CA SER A 135 -15.83 2.86 11.00
C SER A 135 -16.44 4.19 10.57
N GLU A 136 -15.69 5.02 9.85
CA GLU A 136 -16.13 6.34 9.39
C GLU A 136 -17.28 6.24 8.38
N TRP A 137 -17.14 5.37 7.37
CA TRP A 137 -18.16 5.17 6.33
C TRP A 137 -19.07 3.97 6.59
N SER A 138 -18.96 3.31 7.76
CA SER A 138 -19.76 2.15 8.17
C SER A 138 -19.83 1.06 7.09
N VAL A 139 -18.67 0.72 6.50
CA VAL A 139 -18.56 -0.23 5.37
C VAL A 139 -18.43 -1.67 5.87
N VAL A 140 -19.46 -2.13 6.59
CA VAL A 140 -19.50 -3.46 7.23
C VAL A 140 -20.59 -4.36 6.66
N CYS A 141 -20.52 -5.66 6.97
CA CYS A 141 -21.49 -6.68 6.56
C CYS A 141 -21.81 -6.63 5.05
N GLN A 142 -23.06 -6.36 4.65
CA GLN A 142 -23.45 -6.27 3.24
C GLN A 142 -22.81 -5.10 2.49
N ARG A 143 -22.37 -4.06 3.20
CA ARG A 143 -21.66 -2.92 2.61
C ARG A 143 -20.17 -3.20 2.41
N ARG A 144 -19.61 -4.27 2.98
CA ARG A 144 -18.21 -4.70 2.78
C ARG A 144 -17.81 -4.77 1.30
N ARG A 145 -18.72 -5.25 0.45
CA ARG A 145 -18.54 -5.32 -1.01
C ARG A 145 -18.22 -3.96 -1.66
N LEU A 146 -18.60 -2.84 -1.04
CA LEU A 146 -18.27 -1.50 -1.53
C LEU A 146 -16.78 -1.19 -1.31
N ALA A 147 -16.19 -1.65 -0.20
CA ALA A 147 -14.74 -1.53 0.01
C ALA A 147 -13.97 -2.38 -1.01
N ASP A 148 -14.42 -3.60 -1.27
CA ASP A 148 -13.80 -4.48 -2.27
C ASP A 148 -13.94 -3.88 -3.69
N ALA A 149 -15.12 -3.35 -4.01
CA ALA A 149 -15.35 -2.65 -5.27
C ALA A 149 -14.48 -1.40 -5.41
N ALA A 150 -14.30 -0.61 -4.33
CA ALA A 150 -13.43 0.55 -4.32
C ALA A 150 -11.98 0.18 -4.67
N GLN A 151 -11.46 -0.90 -4.09
CA GLN A 151 -10.13 -1.41 -4.43
C GLN A 151 -10.08 -1.94 -5.88
N GLY A 152 -11.13 -2.61 -6.34
CA GLY A 152 -11.24 -3.07 -7.72
C GLY A 152 -11.19 -1.91 -8.72
N VAL A 153 -11.94 -0.83 -8.48
CA VAL A 153 -11.93 0.37 -9.32
C VAL A 153 -10.55 1.04 -9.32
N HIS A 154 -9.91 1.13 -8.15
CA HIS A 154 -8.55 1.67 -8.04
C HIS A 154 -7.54 0.89 -8.88
N VAL A 155 -7.56 -0.45 -8.81
CA VAL A 155 -6.67 -1.31 -9.61
C VAL A 155 -7.00 -1.22 -11.11
N ALA A 156 -8.29 -1.18 -11.47
CA ALA A 156 -8.69 -0.99 -12.86
C ALA A 156 -8.16 0.34 -13.43
N ALA A 157 -8.23 1.42 -12.66
CA ALA A 157 -7.65 2.71 -13.03
C ALA A 157 -6.12 2.64 -13.23
N MET A 158 -5.41 1.88 -12.38
CA MET A 158 -3.98 1.63 -12.55
C MET A 158 -3.66 0.91 -13.86
N ILE A 159 -4.40 -0.15 -14.20
CA ILE A 159 -4.18 -0.93 -15.41
C ILE A 159 -4.39 -0.07 -16.66
N VAL A 160 -5.50 0.66 -16.72
CA VAL A 160 -5.80 1.56 -17.85
C VAL A 160 -4.70 2.60 -18.01
N THR A 161 -4.24 3.17 -16.89
CA THR A 161 -3.16 4.16 -16.90
C THR A 161 -1.85 3.54 -17.39
N LEU A 162 -1.47 2.37 -16.90
CA LEU A 162 -0.23 1.70 -17.27
C LEU A 162 -0.11 1.48 -18.78
N LEU A 163 -1.21 1.08 -19.42
CA LEU A 163 -1.26 0.88 -20.87
C LEU A 163 -1.13 2.20 -21.65
N ALA A 164 -1.77 3.27 -21.17
CA ALA A 164 -1.74 4.58 -21.84
C ALA A 164 -0.41 5.33 -21.62
N LEU A 165 0.19 5.18 -20.44
CA LEU A 165 1.31 5.99 -19.99
C LEU A 165 2.57 5.80 -20.83
N GLY A 166 2.81 4.60 -21.37
CA GLY A 166 3.94 4.35 -22.28
C GLY A 166 3.87 5.23 -23.53
N LEU A 167 2.71 5.23 -24.19
CA LEU A 167 2.47 6.04 -25.40
C LEU A 167 2.59 7.54 -25.11
N ILE A 168 2.10 7.98 -23.95
CA ILE A 168 2.16 9.39 -23.53
C ILE A 168 3.61 9.79 -23.22
N ALA A 169 4.34 8.93 -22.50
CA ALA A 169 5.73 9.17 -22.11
C ALA A 169 6.66 9.23 -23.32
N ASP A 170 6.43 8.41 -24.34
CA ASP A 170 7.23 8.41 -25.56
C ASP A 170 6.95 9.65 -26.44
N ARG A 171 5.74 10.25 -26.38
CA ARG A 171 5.41 11.46 -27.15
C ARG A 171 5.75 12.79 -26.45
N ILE A 172 5.43 12.91 -25.16
CA ILE A 172 5.61 14.14 -24.38
C ILE A 172 7.04 14.21 -23.80
N GLY A 173 7.71 13.07 -23.70
CA GLY A 173 9.00 12.92 -23.05
C GLY A 173 8.86 12.49 -21.59
N ARG A 174 9.66 11.48 -21.23
CA ARG A 174 9.62 10.81 -19.91
C ARG A 174 9.83 11.75 -18.72
N LYS A 175 10.75 12.71 -18.84
CA LYS A 175 11.03 13.69 -17.79
C LYS A 175 9.83 14.59 -17.49
N THR A 176 9.16 15.09 -18.52
CA THR A 176 7.98 15.97 -18.37
C THR A 176 6.83 15.20 -17.74
N VAL A 177 6.56 13.98 -18.22
CA VAL A 177 5.52 13.10 -17.66
C VAL A 177 5.78 12.77 -16.19
N ALA A 178 7.03 12.49 -15.82
CA ALA A 178 7.42 12.26 -14.43
C ALA A 178 7.12 13.46 -13.51
N VAL A 179 7.44 14.68 -13.93
CA VAL A 179 7.19 15.90 -13.13
C VAL A 179 5.68 16.16 -13.00
N LEU A 180 4.92 15.97 -14.08
CA LEU A 180 3.45 16.10 -14.05
C LEU A 180 2.81 15.06 -13.13
N ALA A 181 3.28 13.81 -13.18
CA ALA A 181 2.82 12.74 -12.30
C ALA A 181 3.11 13.03 -10.82
N LEU A 182 4.27 13.62 -10.52
CA LEU A 182 4.63 14.03 -9.16
C LEU A 182 3.70 15.13 -8.64
N ALA A 183 3.47 16.18 -9.43
CA ALA A 183 2.56 17.25 -9.07
C ALA A 183 1.12 16.73 -8.87
N ALA A 184 0.64 15.89 -9.79
CA ALA A 184 -0.68 15.28 -9.69
C ALA A 184 -0.81 14.37 -8.46
N SER A 185 0.24 13.64 -8.09
CA SER A 185 0.26 12.77 -6.91
C SER A 185 0.13 13.57 -5.61
N LEU A 186 0.80 14.73 -5.52
CA LEU A 186 0.70 15.61 -4.35
C LEU A 186 -0.70 16.22 -4.21
N ILE A 187 -1.28 16.68 -5.32
CA ILE A 187 -2.64 17.27 -5.34
C ILE A 187 -3.68 16.22 -4.95
N THR A 188 -3.60 15.02 -5.53
CA THR A 188 -4.55 13.94 -5.24
C THR A 188 -4.41 13.40 -3.82
N LEU A 189 -3.20 13.40 -3.25
CA LEU A 189 -2.99 13.05 -1.85
C LEU A 189 -3.69 14.04 -0.91
N ALA A 190 -3.51 15.34 -1.15
CA ALA A 190 -4.21 16.37 -0.37
C ALA A 190 -5.73 16.27 -0.54
N ALA A 191 -6.21 16.08 -1.78
CA ALA A 191 -7.64 15.90 -2.04
C ALA A 191 -8.24 14.68 -1.32
N THR A 192 -7.48 13.58 -1.20
CA THR A 192 -7.91 12.37 -0.49
C THR A 192 -8.12 12.63 1.00
N SER A 193 -7.29 13.48 1.62
CA SER A 193 -7.41 13.81 3.06
C SER A 193 -8.63 14.67 3.41
N VAL A 194 -9.24 15.35 2.44
CA VAL A 194 -10.40 16.24 2.65
C VAL A 194 -11.72 15.54 2.28
N ALA A 195 -11.65 14.32 1.72
CA ALA A 195 -12.84 13.60 1.28
C ALA A 195 -13.67 13.11 2.49
N THR A 196 -14.87 13.67 2.66
CA THR A 196 -15.82 13.29 3.73
C THR A 196 -16.76 12.16 3.32
N ASP A 197 -17.05 12.04 2.02
CA ASP A 197 -17.97 11.04 1.48
C ASP A 197 -17.24 9.86 0.85
N LEU A 198 -17.78 8.65 1.05
CA LEU A 198 -17.22 7.43 0.49
C LEU A 198 -17.08 7.49 -1.04
N GLN A 199 -18.07 8.05 -1.75
CA GLN A 199 -18.03 8.14 -3.21
C GLN A 199 -16.92 9.08 -3.69
N THR A 200 -16.80 10.25 -3.07
CA THR A 200 -15.75 11.23 -3.36
C THR A 200 -14.38 10.64 -3.06
N PHE A 201 -14.23 9.92 -1.94
CA PHE A 201 -13.01 9.20 -1.59
C PHE A 201 -12.62 8.18 -2.67
N ILE A 202 -13.57 7.37 -3.16
CA ILE A 202 -13.32 6.38 -4.21
C ILE A 202 -12.85 7.05 -5.51
N VAL A 203 -13.51 8.11 -5.95
CA VAL A 203 -13.15 8.82 -7.19
C VAL A 203 -11.77 9.44 -7.08
N VAL A 204 -11.52 10.23 -6.03
CA VAL A 204 -10.22 10.91 -5.83
C VAL A 204 -9.10 9.89 -5.69
N ARG A 205 -9.32 8.80 -4.96
CA ARG A 205 -8.37 7.70 -4.81
C ARG A 205 -8.10 6.99 -6.13
N SER A 206 -9.09 6.87 -7.01
CA SER A 206 -8.91 6.28 -8.34
C SER A 206 -8.09 7.18 -9.25
N VAL A 207 -8.27 8.50 -9.17
CA VAL A 207 -7.43 9.48 -9.87
C VAL A 207 -5.99 9.48 -9.32
N ALA A 208 -5.83 9.34 -8.00
CA ALA A 208 -4.52 9.18 -7.36
C ALA A 208 -3.76 7.95 -7.88
N ALA A 209 -4.48 6.88 -8.23
CA ALA A 209 -3.94 5.67 -8.84
C ALA A 209 -3.23 5.98 -10.18
N THR A 210 -3.87 6.80 -11.02
CA THR A 210 -3.29 7.24 -12.31
C THR A 210 -2.01 8.05 -12.09
N ALA A 211 -2.02 8.98 -11.13
CA ALA A 211 -0.86 9.81 -10.83
C ALA A 211 0.33 8.99 -10.30
N THR A 212 0.07 8.02 -9.42
CA THR A 212 1.12 7.15 -8.86
C THR A 212 1.70 6.17 -9.87
N VAL A 213 0.89 5.64 -10.79
CA VAL A 213 1.42 4.85 -11.91
C VAL A 213 2.32 5.70 -12.80
N GLY A 214 2.00 6.98 -12.97
CA GLY A 214 2.84 8.00 -13.61
C GLY A 214 4.29 8.04 -13.09
N LEU A 215 4.48 7.81 -11.79
CA LEU A 215 5.81 7.86 -11.16
C LEU A 215 6.72 6.69 -11.56
N PHE A 216 6.19 5.58 -12.08
CA PHE A 216 7.02 4.49 -12.61
C PHE A 216 7.87 4.94 -13.81
N VAL A 217 7.48 6.00 -14.52
CA VAL A 217 8.29 6.58 -15.60
C VAL A 217 9.65 7.07 -15.09
N ILE A 218 9.75 7.50 -13.82
CA ILE A 218 11.03 7.87 -13.19
C ILE A 218 11.97 6.67 -13.08
N MET A 219 11.43 5.49 -12.76
CA MET A 219 12.20 4.25 -12.68
C MET A 219 12.72 3.84 -14.05
N VAL A 220 11.90 3.97 -15.09
CA VAL A 220 12.34 3.67 -16.45
C VAL A 220 13.36 4.69 -16.94
N LEU A 221 13.16 5.97 -16.63
CA LEU A 221 14.16 7.02 -16.93
C LEU A 221 15.49 6.71 -16.24
N LEU A 222 15.47 6.26 -14.99
CA LEU A 222 16.68 5.83 -14.27
C LEU A 222 17.37 4.66 -14.98
N TYR A 223 16.60 3.66 -15.44
CA TYR A 223 17.14 2.53 -16.20
C TYR A 223 17.79 2.97 -17.52
N GLU A 224 17.16 3.89 -18.25
CA GLU A 224 17.63 4.39 -19.55
C GLU A 224 18.92 5.21 -19.43
N ILE A 225 19.01 6.08 -18.42
CA ILE A 225 20.19 6.96 -18.24
C ILE A 225 21.37 6.22 -17.61
N THR A 226 21.16 5.07 -16.97
CA THR A 226 22.23 4.33 -16.27
C THR A 226 22.98 3.41 -17.22
N THR A 227 24.31 3.44 -17.12
CA THR A 227 25.25 2.59 -17.87
C THR A 227 25.03 1.11 -17.55
N THR A 228 25.28 0.22 -18.53
CA THR A 228 25.02 -1.23 -18.46
C THR A 228 25.60 -1.90 -17.21
N ASN A 229 26.78 -1.47 -16.75
CA ASN A 229 27.47 -2.07 -15.60
C ASN A 229 26.81 -1.77 -14.24
N CYS A 230 26.17 -0.62 -14.08
CA CYS A 230 25.58 -0.16 -12.81
C CYS A 230 24.04 -0.19 -12.82
N ARG A 231 23.44 -0.44 -13.99
CA ARG A 231 21.99 -0.43 -14.21
C ARG A 231 21.22 -1.34 -13.26
N LEU A 232 21.71 -2.57 -13.05
CA LEU A 232 21.07 -3.51 -12.11
C LEU A 232 21.16 -2.99 -10.67
N LEU A 233 22.33 -2.49 -10.26
CA LEU A 233 22.54 -1.97 -8.91
C LEU A 233 21.61 -0.78 -8.62
N TYR A 234 21.60 0.24 -9.49
CA TYR A 234 20.81 1.45 -9.29
C TYR A 234 19.30 1.19 -9.24
N THR A 235 18.80 0.34 -10.16
CA THR A 235 17.37 0.00 -10.17
C THR A 235 16.97 -0.89 -9.01
N THR A 236 17.83 -1.83 -8.59
CA THR A 236 17.60 -2.68 -7.42
C THR A 236 17.62 -1.86 -6.14
N VAL A 237 18.60 -0.97 -5.96
CA VAL A 237 18.67 -0.06 -4.80
C VAL A 237 17.45 0.85 -4.76
N SER A 238 17.07 1.45 -5.89
CA SER A 238 15.90 2.32 -5.94
C SER A 238 14.62 1.58 -5.54
N THR A 239 14.36 0.43 -6.16
CA THR A 239 13.16 -0.38 -5.87
C THR A 239 13.16 -0.90 -4.44
N ALA A 240 14.28 -1.46 -3.95
CA ALA A 240 14.38 -1.98 -2.58
C ALA A 240 14.16 -0.89 -1.53
N LEU A 241 14.85 0.26 -1.64
CA LEU A 241 14.68 1.36 -0.70
C LEU A 241 13.26 1.93 -0.74
N SER A 242 12.66 2.01 -1.93
CA SER A 242 11.30 2.47 -2.12
C SER A 242 10.25 1.62 -1.40
N PHE A 243 10.46 0.30 -1.29
CA PHE A 243 9.58 -0.60 -0.53
C PHE A 243 9.87 -0.56 0.97
N VAL A 244 11.14 -0.49 1.37
CA VAL A 244 11.56 -0.58 2.77
C VAL A 244 11.12 0.66 3.56
N VAL A 245 11.27 1.85 2.99
CA VAL A 245 10.93 3.14 3.65
C VAL A 245 9.48 3.22 4.15
N PRO A 246 8.43 2.88 3.38
CA PRO A 246 7.05 2.93 3.87
C PRO A 246 6.68 1.75 4.78
N VAL A 247 7.32 0.58 4.63
CA VAL A 247 6.96 -0.63 5.38
C VAL A 247 7.55 -0.61 6.79
N LEU A 248 8.80 -0.17 6.96
CA LEU A 248 9.49 -0.18 8.25
C LEU A 248 8.75 0.59 9.37
N PRO A 249 8.25 1.82 9.16
CA PRO A 249 7.54 2.55 10.20
C PRO A 249 6.26 1.84 10.63
N VAL A 250 5.56 1.20 9.68
CA VAL A 250 4.29 0.52 9.92
C VAL A 250 4.51 -0.76 10.73
N THR A 251 5.48 -1.58 10.34
CA THR A 251 5.79 -2.82 11.07
C THR A 251 6.35 -2.51 12.45
N LEU A 252 7.18 -1.47 12.57
CA LEU A 252 7.67 -1.00 13.86
C LEU A 252 6.53 -0.50 14.75
N ALA A 253 5.62 0.33 14.24
CA ALA A 253 4.46 0.82 14.99
C ALA A 253 3.58 -0.34 15.47
N ASN A 254 3.32 -1.33 14.60
CA ASN A 254 2.57 -2.52 14.97
C ASN A 254 3.30 -3.37 16.02
N ALA A 255 4.62 -3.55 15.91
CA ALA A 255 5.42 -4.28 16.87
C ALA A 255 5.42 -3.59 18.25
N LEU A 256 5.61 -2.27 18.28
CA LEU A 256 5.56 -1.48 19.52
C LEU A 256 4.19 -1.61 20.18
N LYS A 257 3.11 -1.46 19.42
CA LYS A 257 1.74 -1.61 19.94
C LYS A 257 1.48 -3.03 20.47
N GLN A 258 1.96 -4.05 19.78
CA GLN A 258 1.80 -5.42 20.24
C GLN A 258 2.56 -5.68 21.54
N THR A 259 3.77 -5.12 21.69
CA THR A 259 4.53 -5.23 22.94
C THR A 259 3.85 -4.55 24.12
N SER A 260 3.27 -3.36 23.93
CA SER A 260 2.54 -2.66 25.00
C SER A 260 1.29 -3.42 25.41
N VAL A 261 0.53 -3.97 24.45
CA VAL A 261 -0.64 -4.80 24.74
C VAL A 261 -0.25 -6.04 25.54
N VAL A 262 0.80 -6.76 25.10
CA VAL A 262 1.30 -7.95 25.81
C VAL A 262 1.75 -7.61 27.24
N GLN A 263 2.38 -6.45 27.45
CA GLN A 263 2.75 -5.97 28.78
C GLN A 263 1.51 -5.74 29.66
N THR A 264 0.49 -5.03 29.15
CA THR A 264 -0.76 -4.81 29.88
C THR A 264 -1.46 -6.13 30.24
N TYR A 265 -1.44 -7.12 29.35
CA TYR A 265 -1.97 -8.46 29.65
C TYR A 265 -1.19 -9.15 30.76
N ARG A 266 0.15 -9.08 30.74
CA ARG A 266 1.01 -9.66 31.79
C ARG A 266 0.76 -9.00 33.15
N GLU A 267 0.62 -7.69 33.20
CA GLU A 267 0.30 -6.94 34.44
C GLU A 267 -1.07 -7.35 35.00
N LYS A 268 -2.10 -7.42 34.14
CA LYS A 268 -3.44 -7.89 34.55
C LYS A 268 -3.43 -9.35 35.04
N GLN A 269 -2.60 -10.22 34.46
CA GLN A 269 -2.44 -11.60 34.94
C GLN A 269 -1.68 -11.68 36.26
N ALA A 270 -0.68 -10.82 36.48
CA ALA A 270 0.04 -10.75 37.75
C ALA A 270 -0.87 -10.31 38.90
N LEU A 271 -1.77 -9.35 38.65
CA LEU A 271 -2.77 -8.88 39.62
C LEU A 271 -3.89 -9.90 39.89
N ARG A 272 -4.21 -10.78 38.94
CA ARG A 272 -5.26 -11.81 39.08
C ARG A 272 -4.81 -13.06 39.84
N ARG A 273 -3.53 -13.22 40.18
CA ARG A 273 -3.10 -14.33 41.04
C ARG A 273 -3.33 -13.94 42.51
N PRO A 274 -4.34 -14.51 43.20
CA PRO A 274 -4.48 -14.28 44.63
C PRO A 274 -3.30 -14.93 45.36
N GLY A 275 -2.55 -14.13 46.13
CA GLY A 275 -1.61 -14.62 47.14
C GLY A 275 -0.33 -15.27 46.62
N ARG A 276 0.60 -14.47 46.08
CA ARG A 276 2.03 -14.79 46.23
C ARG A 276 2.74 -13.56 46.78
N GLU A 277 3.18 -13.68 48.04
CA GLU A 277 3.90 -12.64 48.77
C GLU A 277 5.06 -12.02 47.96
N PRO A 278 5.42 -10.75 48.22
CA PRO A 278 6.56 -10.09 47.61
C PRO A 278 7.86 -10.66 48.21
N GLY A 279 8.26 -11.84 47.74
CA GLY A 279 9.38 -12.56 48.36
C GLY A 279 9.82 -13.81 47.62
N SER A 280 9.87 -13.79 46.28
CA SER A 280 10.68 -14.76 45.53
C SER A 280 11.03 -14.23 44.15
N MET A 281 11.80 -13.15 44.10
CA MET A 281 12.66 -12.86 42.96
C MET A 281 13.92 -13.72 43.11
N ILE A 282 13.81 -15.01 42.81
CA ILE A 282 14.96 -15.91 42.71
C ILE A 282 15.00 -16.43 41.28
N LEU A 283 15.95 -15.87 40.53
CA LEU A 283 16.78 -16.52 39.51
C LEU A 283 16.34 -17.93 39.10
N LEU A 284 15.76 -18.05 37.91
CA LEU A 284 15.98 -19.17 36.99
C LEU A 284 16.13 -18.56 35.58
N GLN A 285 17.36 -18.26 35.15
CA GLN A 285 18.23 -19.18 34.37
C GLN A 285 17.68 -19.25 32.93
N ARG A 286 18.06 -18.36 31.99
CA ARG A 286 19.27 -18.42 31.12
C ARG A 286 19.96 -19.79 31.18
N VAL A 287 20.05 -20.47 30.02
CA VAL A 287 20.47 -21.87 29.72
C VAL A 287 19.24 -22.66 29.26
N ASP A 288 19.08 -23.22 28.05
CA ASP A 288 19.92 -23.40 26.86
C ASP A 288 19.00 -23.77 25.66
N LEU A 289 19.54 -23.59 24.44
CA LEU A 289 19.09 -24.00 23.08
C LEU A 289 18.15 -23.05 22.31
#